data_AF-A0AAU9TMS8-F1
#
_entry.id   AF-A0AAU9TMS8-F1
#
_cell.length_a   1.000
_cell.length_b   1.000
_cell.length_c   1.000
_cell.angle_alpha   90.00
_cell.angle_beta   90.00
_cell.angle_gamma   90.00
#
_symmetry.space_group_name_H-M   'P 1'
#
loop_
_entity.id
_entity.type
_entity.pdbx_description
1 polymer ?
#
loop_
_entity_poly.entity_id
_entity_poly.type
_entity_poly.pdbx_seq_one_letter_code
_entity_poly.pdbx_strand_id
1 'polypeptide(L)'
;MNPQQEKKIYTQEEIRKIAPGYRGKPEKFDPAKVGKKSAPQQQRRGPATSAITPPTALDKATKPTPPKNNPLWADSIFGIDVSVRELTVNQDVQPTFARLPEIVEEVYSSIGGDDQSLNKQMTKGMLMYYTTAMLWARLLDIKAKRGNANLTFEELEFCKAIMQHEYNIPQPIYLFLKGIGEIKDVTGKTIYLTDHVLPVTVVQGMGGYHSANIDAATHNLYEEVPSLGICGDIVMAEASDAAAPAANFRVLPPQSRATRALCGNFGPIGARKEEVRILLNSVGVTATTFDEVIGRTRLNIHLIQKVSDYFTGSPTFRNEKVKLDALTVEGDAAQLIKTTPTDENMDANARWTNLVIRPKSASANSVSTFGASYLMGYQLYKEAVAGSNANWCCVEQAAAAHPWVIPPQWIANRNERRALPPGMEIERFASISDSQRNRTNAIVRRMIISPR
;
A
#
# COMPACT_ATOMS: atom_id res chain seq x y z
N MET A 1 23.82 -40.22 35.90
CA MET A 1 24.54 -40.64 34.68
C MET A 1 24.10 -42.06 34.36
N ASN A 2 23.20 -42.23 33.38
CA ASN A 2 22.80 -43.54 32.87
C ASN A 2 23.64 -43.82 31.60
N PRO A 3 24.33 -44.97 31.49
CA PRO A 3 25.03 -45.31 30.28
C PRO A 3 24.00 -45.62 29.18
N GLN A 4 24.01 -44.81 28.12
CA GLN A 4 23.29 -45.14 26.88
C GLN A 4 23.89 -46.43 26.31
N GLN A 5 23.17 -47.54 26.43
CA GLN A 5 23.48 -48.76 25.68
C GLN A 5 23.26 -48.47 24.20
N GLU A 6 24.35 -48.45 23.42
CA GLU A 6 24.29 -48.38 21.96
C GLU A 6 23.51 -49.59 21.44
N LYS A 7 22.39 -49.33 20.76
CA LYS A 7 21.60 -50.36 20.10
C LYS A 7 22.43 -50.92 18.93
N LYS A 8 22.90 -52.16 19.08
CA LYS A 8 23.55 -52.91 18.00
C LYS A 8 22.62 -53.00 16.80
N ILE A 9 23.03 -52.40 15.68
CA ILE A 9 22.32 -52.50 14.40
C ILE A 9 22.75 -53.80 13.74
N TYR A 10 21.80 -54.68 13.45
CA TYR A 10 22.06 -55.96 12.79
C TYR A 10 22.10 -55.80 11.29
N THR A 11 23.00 -56.53 10.62
CA THR A 11 23.04 -56.59 9.16
C THR A 11 21.94 -57.50 8.61
N GLN A 12 21.58 -57.34 7.34
CA GLN A 12 20.49 -58.09 6.71
C GLN A 12 20.77 -59.61 6.65
N GLU A 13 22.04 -59.99 6.58
CA GLU A 13 22.48 -61.39 6.60
C GLU A 13 22.34 -62.02 8.00
N GLU A 14 22.67 -61.27 9.06
CA GLU A 14 22.47 -61.69 10.45
C GLU A 14 20.97 -61.84 10.77
N ILE A 15 20.15 -60.92 10.27
CA ILE A 15 18.69 -60.98 10.44
C ILE A 15 18.10 -62.21 9.76
N ARG A 16 18.57 -62.58 8.55
CA ARG A 16 18.11 -63.79 7.86
C ARG A 16 18.41 -65.08 8.62
N LYS A 17 19.52 -65.12 9.37
CA LYS A 17 19.85 -66.28 10.24
C LYS A 17 18.93 -66.37 11.46
N ILE A 18 18.52 -65.23 12.01
CA ILE A 18 17.70 -65.16 13.24
C ILE A 18 16.20 -65.25 12.95
N ALA A 19 15.73 -64.64 11.86
CA ALA A 19 14.33 -64.57 11.46
C ALA A 19 14.20 -64.68 9.92
N PRO A 20 14.23 -65.91 9.35
CA PRO A 20 14.27 -66.12 7.90
C PRO A 20 13.09 -65.50 7.13
N GLY A 21 11.96 -65.26 7.81
CA GLY A 21 10.76 -64.65 7.24
C GLY A 21 10.66 -63.12 7.36
N TYR A 22 11.63 -62.44 7.97
CA TYR A 22 11.56 -60.99 8.17
C TYR A 22 11.84 -60.23 6.86
N ARG A 23 10.91 -59.36 6.43
CA ARG A 23 11.01 -58.55 5.19
C ARG A 23 11.20 -57.04 5.45
N GLY A 24 11.40 -56.63 6.69
CA GLY A 24 11.56 -55.22 7.07
C GLY A 24 13.00 -54.68 6.91
N LYS A 25 13.17 -53.37 7.09
CA LYS A 25 14.50 -52.72 7.09
C LYS A 25 15.30 -53.11 8.35
N PRO A 26 16.63 -53.33 8.26
CA PRO A 26 17.45 -53.79 9.39
C PRO A 26 17.41 -52.89 10.63
N GLU A 27 17.30 -51.57 10.44
CA GLU A 27 17.19 -50.57 11.51
C GLU A 27 15.95 -50.75 12.40
N LYS A 28 14.92 -51.43 11.90
CA LYS A 28 13.66 -51.68 12.61
C LYS A 28 13.54 -53.12 13.12
N PHE A 29 14.60 -53.92 13.00
CA PHE A 29 14.62 -55.28 13.49
C PHE A 29 14.87 -55.30 14.99
N ASP A 30 13.97 -55.95 15.73
CA ASP A 30 14.07 -56.14 17.18
C ASP A 30 14.13 -57.65 17.47
N PRO A 31 15.30 -58.18 17.83
CA PRO A 31 15.47 -59.61 18.08
C PRO A 31 14.59 -60.11 19.24
N ALA A 32 14.22 -59.25 20.19
CA ALA A 32 13.40 -59.62 21.35
C ALA A 32 11.93 -59.95 21.00
N LYS A 33 11.52 -59.68 19.76
CA LYS A 33 10.16 -59.95 19.26
C LYS A 33 10.07 -61.19 18.36
N VAL A 34 11.20 -61.78 18.01
CA VAL A 34 11.25 -63.00 17.18
C VAL A 34 10.88 -64.20 18.05
N GLY A 35 9.79 -64.92 17.71
CA GLY A 35 9.37 -66.15 18.39
C GLY A 35 8.24 -66.03 19.42
N LYS A 36 7.72 -64.82 19.72
CA LYS A 36 6.53 -64.68 20.57
C LYS A 36 5.27 -64.95 19.75
N LYS A 37 4.69 -66.15 19.91
CA LYS A 37 3.37 -66.54 19.36
C LYS A 37 2.32 -65.51 19.79
N SER A 38 1.70 -64.86 18.83
CA SER A 38 0.53 -63.99 19.03
C SER A 38 -0.59 -64.81 19.68
N ALA A 39 -1.09 -64.38 20.83
CA ALA A 39 -2.27 -64.99 21.44
C ALA A 39 -3.52 -64.78 20.55
N PRO A 40 -4.51 -65.68 20.56
CA PRO A 40 -5.67 -65.59 19.68
C PRO A 40 -6.54 -64.38 20.03
N GLN A 41 -6.89 -63.60 19.02
CA GLN A 41 -7.86 -62.51 19.13
C GLN A 41 -9.24 -63.10 19.44
N GLN A 42 -9.73 -62.91 20.67
CA GLN A 42 -11.11 -63.24 21.03
C GLN A 42 -12.10 -62.39 20.21
N GLN A 43 -12.97 -63.06 19.46
CA GLN A 43 -14.18 -62.47 18.88
C GLN A 43 -15.08 -61.96 20.02
N ARG A 44 -15.20 -60.63 20.14
CA ARG A 44 -16.23 -60.01 20.99
C ARG A 44 -17.49 -59.75 20.17
N ARG A 45 -18.57 -60.42 20.59
CA ARG A 45 -19.96 -60.10 20.28
C ARG A 45 -20.39 -58.84 21.05
N GLY A 46 -21.15 -57.95 20.39
CA GLY A 46 -22.07 -56.97 21.00
C GLY A 46 -21.48 -55.60 21.38
N PRO A 47 -22.17 -54.47 21.11
CA PRO A 47 -21.75 -53.16 21.55
C PRO A 47 -22.15 -52.96 23.02
N ALA A 48 -21.17 -52.96 23.90
CA ALA A 48 -21.31 -52.37 25.23
C ALA A 48 -21.06 -50.86 25.11
N THR A 49 -22.01 -50.06 25.57
CA THR A 49 -21.90 -48.61 25.77
C THR A 49 -20.56 -48.24 26.40
N SER A 50 -19.78 -47.43 25.69
CA SER A 50 -18.51 -46.91 26.22
C SER A 50 -18.80 -45.95 27.37
N ALA A 51 -18.40 -46.34 28.58
CA ALA A 51 -18.25 -45.41 29.68
C ALA A 51 -17.23 -44.33 29.27
N ILE A 52 -17.68 -43.08 29.29
CA ILE A 52 -16.84 -41.91 29.00
C ILE A 52 -15.82 -41.80 30.13
N THR A 53 -14.53 -41.97 29.81
CA THR A 53 -13.45 -41.61 30.73
C THR A 53 -13.50 -40.09 30.96
N PRO A 54 -13.45 -39.60 32.21
CA PRO A 54 -13.42 -38.17 32.46
C PRO A 54 -12.13 -37.57 31.86
N PRO A 55 -12.21 -36.39 31.22
CA PRO A 55 -11.06 -35.80 30.54
C PRO A 55 -10.01 -35.37 31.56
N THR A 56 -8.79 -35.89 31.41
CA THR A 56 -7.61 -35.35 32.08
C THR A 56 -7.26 -33.98 31.50
N ALA A 57 -6.91 -33.03 32.36
CA ALA A 57 -6.71 -31.61 32.06
C ALA A 57 -5.45 -31.30 31.23
N LEU A 58 -5.30 -31.94 30.07
CA LEU A 58 -4.16 -31.75 29.15
C LEU A 58 -4.55 -31.56 27.67
N ASP A 59 -5.84 -31.52 27.35
CA ASP A 59 -6.32 -31.10 26.02
C ASP A 59 -6.64 -29.60 26.01
N LYS A 60 -5.62 -28.75 26.19
CA LYS A 60 -5.72 -27.36 25.74
C LYS A 60 -5.66 -27.36 24.22
N ALA A 61 -6.84 -27.37 23.59
CA ALA A 61 -7.01 -27.15 22.16
C ALA A 61 -6.27 -25.86 21.75
N THR A 62 -5.12 -26.02 21.09
CA THR A 62 -4.25 -24.92 20.66
C THR A 62 -4.77 -24.20 19.41
N LYS A 63 -5.95 -24.59 18.92
CA LYS A 63 -6.65 -23.91 17.83
C LYS A 63 -8.13 -23.81 18.19
N PRO A 64 -8.72 -22.60 18.27
CA PRO A 64 -10.17 -22.50 18.36
C PRO A 64 -10.77 -23.16 17.11
N THR A 65 -11.63 -24.15 17.31
CA THR A 65 -12.43 -24.73 16.24
C THR A 65 -13.29 -23.60 15.67
N PRO A 66 -13.20 -23.27 14.37
CA PRO A 66 -14.03 -22.23 13.81
C PRO A 66 -15.49 -22.61 14.01
N PRO A 67 -16.36 -21.66 14.39
CA PRO A 67 -17.79 -21.92 14.47
C PRO A 67 -18.26 -22.34 13.07
N LYS A 68 -18.64 -23.60 12.92
CA LYS A 68 -19.37 -24.06 11.74
C LYS A 68 -20.80 -23.55 11.86
N ASN A 69 -21.02 -22.31 11.43
CA ASN A 69 -22.35 -21.85 11.04
C ASN A 69 -22.72 -22.50 9.70
N ASN A 70 -22.72 -23.83 9.65
CA ASN A 70 -23.33 -24.52 8.52
C ASN A 70 -24.83 -24.25 8.62
N PRO A 71 -25.47 -23.79 7.55
CA PRO A 71 -26.92 -23.65 7.54
C PRO A 71 -27.57 -24.97 7.98
N LEU A 72 -28.65 -24.86 8.74
CA LEU A 72 -29.44 -26.01 9.22
C LEU A 72 -30.02 -26.86 8.08
N TRP A 73 -30.03 -26.30 6.87
CA TRP A 73 -30.60 -26.86 5.66
C TRP A 73 -29.51 -27.19 4.62
N ALA A 74 -29.76 -28.21 3.81
CA ALA A 74 -28.93 -28.52 2.64
C ALA A 74 -29.26 -27.55 1.50
N ASP A 75 -28.25 -26.82 1.00
CA ASP A 75 -28.38 -25.77 -0.02
C ASP A 75 -29.18 -26.22 -1.26
N SER A 76 -29.09 -27.49 -1.63
CA SER A 76 -29.73 -28.07 -2.82
C SER A 76 -31.26 -28.19 -2.73
N ILE A 77 -31.86 -28.22 -1.54
CA ILE A 77 -33.32 -28.34 -1.36
C ILE A 77 -33.99 -26.95 -1.42
N PHE A 78 -33.32 -25.92 -0.90
CA PHE A 78 -33.89 -24.60 -0.71
C PHE A 78 -33.45 -23.56 -1.77
N GLY A 79 -32.48 -23.92 -2.63
CA GLY A 79 -32.04 -23.08 -3.73
C GLY A 79 -32.86 -23.22 -5.02
N ILE A 80 -33.82 -24.16 -5.08
CA ILE A 80 -34.69 -24.34 -6.25
C ILE A 80 -35.57 -23.10 -6.43
N ASP A 81 -35.57 -22.52 -7.63
CA ASP A 81 -36.33 -21.32 -8.01
C ASP A 81 -36.03 -20.04 -7.22
N VAL A 82 -34.95 -20.02 -6.42
CA VAL A 82 -34.50 -18.82 -5.70
C VAL A 82 -33.33 -18.19 -6.45
N SER A 83 -33.54 -17.01 -7.04
CA SER A 83 -32.46 -16.18 -7.59
C SER A 83 -32.16 -15.02 -6.65
N VAL A 84 -30.89 -14.87 -6.27
CA VAL A 84 -30.41 -13.70 -5.52
C VAL A 84 -29.68 -12.78 -6.48
N ARG A 85 -29.99 -11.48 -6.44
CA ARG A 85 -29.28 -10.44 -7.18
C ARG A 85 -28.96 -9.27 -6.27
N GLU A 86 -27.89 -8.56 -6.58
CA GLU A 86 -27.49 -7.35 -5.85
C GLU A 86 -28.47 -6.19 -6.12
N LEU A 87 -28.95 -5.53 -5.06
CA LEU A 87 -29.95 -4.46 -5.16
C LEU A 87 -29.33 -3.06 -5.31
N THR A 88 -28.11 -2.85 -4.82
CA THR A 88 -27.41 -1.55 -4.86
C THR A 88 -26.08 -1.74 -5.55
N VAL A 89 -26.05 -1.44 -6.85
CA VAL A 89 -24.97 -1.85 -7.74
C VAL A 89 -23.75 -0.94 -7.63
N ASN A 90 -23.88 0.34 -7.24
CA ASN A 90 -22.75 1.26 -7.23
C ASN A 90 -22.61 1.96 -5.87
N GLN A 91 -21.64 1.53 -5.07
CA GLN A 91 -21.13 2.33 -3.95
C GLN A 91 -19.67 2.62 -4.21
N ASP A 92 -19.38 3.89 -4.41
CA ASP A 92 -18.03 4.35 -4.68
C ASP A 92 -17.33 4.76 -3.38
N VAL A 93 -16.03 4.51 -3.31
CA VAL A 93 -15.15 5.01 -2.26
C VAL A 93 -14.09 5.94 -2.87
N GLN A 94 -13.76 7.02 -2.15
CA GLN A 94 -12.70 7.96 -2.51
C GLN A 94 -11.52 7.79 -1.54
N PRO A 95 -10.51 6.97 -1.88
CA PRO A 95 -9.31 6.91 -1.06
C PRO A 95 -8.46 8.18 -1.20
N THR A 96 -7.61 8.43 -0.21
CA THR A 96 -6.50 9.37 -0.32
C THR A 96 -5.21 8.65 -0.66
N PHE A 97 -4.33 9.34 -1.37
CA PHE A 97 -2.99 8.90 -1.69
C PHE A 97 -1.92 9.75 -1.00
N ALA A 98 -2.30 10.51 0.05
CA ALA A 98 -1.41 11.42 0.80
C ALA A 98 -0.22 10.73 1.46
N ARG A 99 -0.28 9.41 1.67
CA ARG A 99 0.83 8.61 2.22
C ARG A 99 1.92 8.30 1.20
N LEU A 100 1.65 8.41 -0.11
CA LEU A 100 2.62 8.07 -1.15
C LEU A 100 3.96 8.84 -1.01
N PRO A 101 3.98 10.18 -0.78
CA PRO A 101 5.23 10.90 -0.54
C PRO A 101 6.09 10.36 0.61
N GLU A 102 5.46 9.86 1.67
CA GLU A 102 6.15 9.36 2.86
C GLU A 102 6.78 7.99 2.58
N ILE A 103 6.11 7.17 1.77
CA ILE A 103 6.65 5.89 1.28
C ILE A 103 7.84 6.18 0.34
N VAL A 104 7.70 7.15 -0.57
CA VAL A 104 8.77 7.58 -1.48
C VAL A 104 9.99 8.09 -0.71
N GLU A 105 9.78 8.90 0.34
CA GLU A 105 10.86 9.41 1.16
C GLU A 105 11.62 8.30 1.89
N GLU A 106 10.93 7.31 2.45
CA GLU A 106 11.55 6.17 3.13
C GLU A 106 12.26 5.23 2.15
N VAL A 107 11.68 4.99 0.97
CA VAL A 107 12.31 4.20 -0.12
C VAL A 107 13.59 4.88 -0.58
N TYR A 108 13.53 6.18 -0.89
CA TYR A 108 14.70 6.96 -1.33
C TYR A 108 15.81 6.95 -0.26
N SER A 109 15.44 7.17 1.00
CA SER A 109 16.40 7.17 2.11
C SER A 109 17.04 5.80 2.33
N SER A 110 16.27 4.72 2.15
CA SER A 110 16.77 3.35 2.27
C SER A 110 17.77 3.01 1.16
N ILE A 111 17.50 3.42 -0.09
CA ILE A 111 18.42 3.23 -1.21
C ILE A 111 19.70 4.04 -1.01
N GLY A 112 19.61 5.27 -0.51
CA GLY A 112 20.79 6.10 -0.24
C GLY A 112 21.71 5.54 0.84
N GLY A 113 21.23 4.60 1.67
CA GLY A 113 22.08 3.83 2.58
C GLY A 113 23.00 2.85 1.86
N ASP A 114 22.56 2.29 0.72
CA ASP A 114 23.28 1.28 -0.06
C ASP A 114 24.05 1.89 -1.25
N ASP A 115 23.50 2.92 -1.89
CA ASP A 115 24.08 3.60 -3.06
C ASP A 115 24.47 5.06 -2.74
N GLN A 116 25.77 5.27 -2.48
CA GLN A 116 26.34 6.60 -2.22
C GLN A 116 26.28 7.54 -3.43
N SER A 117 26.07 7.01 -4.63
CA SER A 117 25.95 7.77 -5.87
C SER A 117 24.49 8.13 -6.23
N LEU A 118 23.51 7.69 -5.43
CA LEU A 118 22.08 7.94 -5.68
C LEU A 118 21.80 9.41 -5.98
N ASN A 119 22.36 10.34 -5.20
CA ASN A 119 22.15 11.78 -5.34
C ASN A 119 22.67 12.40 -6.65
N LYS A 120 23.46 11.65 -7.45
CA LYS A 120 23.91 12.03 -8.79
C LYS A 120 23.02 11.44 -9.89
N GLN A 121 22.36 10.33 -9.61
CA GLN A 121 21.59 9.56 -10.59
C GLN A 121 20.09 9.87 -10.52
N MET A 122 19.57 10.15 -9.33
CA MET A 122 18.15 10.37 -9.10
C MET A 122 17.94 11.23 -7.85
N THR A 123 17.03 12.19 -7.93
CA THR A 123 16.55 12.95 -6.76
C THR A 123 15.29 12.33 -6.18
N LYS A 124 14.95 12.71 -4.94
CA LYS A 124 13.64 12.39 -4.35
C LYS A 124 12.48 12.95 -5.18
N GLY A 125 12.65 14.14 -5.78
CA GLY A 125 11.67 14.76 -6.68
C GLY A 125 11.40 13.91 -7.92
N MET A 126 12.45 13.39 -8.57
CA MET A 126 12.34 12.48 -9.71
C MET A 126 11.61 11.18 -9.33
N LEU A 127 11.91 10.59 -8.17
CA LEU A 127 11.22 9.39 -7.69
C LEU A 127 9.73 9.68 -7.39
N MET A 128 9.41 10.81 -6.78
CA MET A 128 8.02 11.22 -6.53
C MET A 128 7.26 11.45 -7.83
N TYR A 129 7.91 12.06 -8.83
CA TYR A 129 7.35 12.23 -10.16
C TYR A 129 7.03 10.88 -10.82
N TYR A 130 8.00 9.96 -10.83
CA TYR A 130 7.83 8.60 -11.35
C TYR A 130 6.66 7.86 -10.68
N THR A 131 6.62 7.84 -9.35
CA THR A 131 5.56 7.16 -8.60
C THR A 131 4.19 7.79 -8.79
N THR A 132 4.13 9.11 -8.98
CA THR A 132 2.89 9.81 -9.34
C THR A 132 2.38 9.39 -10.72
N ALA A 133 3.27 9.22 -11.70
CA ALA A 133 2.88 8.69 -13.01
C ALA A 133 2.33 7.27 -12.91
N MET A 134 2.98 6.40 -12.12
CA MET A 134 2.50 5.03 -11.88
C MET A 134 1.15 4.99 -11.14
N LEU A 135 0.92 5.92 -10.20
CA LEU A 135 -0.38 6.09 -9.54
C LEU A 135 -1.47 6.42 -10.56
N TRP A 136 -1.25 7.43 -11.41
CA TRP A 136 -2.25 7.81 -12.42
C TRP A 136 -2.49 6.71 -13.44
N ALA A 137 -1.44 6.00 -13.87
CA ALA A 137 -1.60 4.85 -14.75
C ALA A 137 -2.46 3.75 -14.11
N ARG A 138 -2.27 3.48 -12.80
CA ARG A 138 -3.10 2.53 -12.05
C ARG A 138 -4.56 2.98 -11.95
N LEU A 139 -4.82 4.25 -11.64
CA LEU A 139 -6.18 4.79 -11.54
C LEU A 139 -6.93 4.72 -12.88
N LEU A 140 -6.25 5.08 -13.97
CA LEU A 140 -6.83 5.06 -15.32
C LEU A 140 -7.04 3.63 -15.84
N ASP A 141 -6.14 2.69 -15.52
CA ASP A 141 -6.32 1.27 -15.83
C ASP A 141 -7.60 0.70 -15.20
N ILE A 142 -7.83 1.00 -13.91
CA ILE A 142 -9.04 0.58 -13.20
C ILE A 142 -10.28 1.20 -13.84
N LYS A 143 -10.25 2.52 -14.10
CA LYS A 143 -11.35 3.23 -14.79
C LYS A 143 -11.66 2.61 -16.15
N ALA A 144 -10.64 2.29 -16.94
CA ALA A 144 -10.77 1.68 -18.26
C ALA A 144 -11.40 0.28 -18.20
N LYS A 145 -10.93 -0.57 -17.29
CA LYS A 145 -11.43 -1.96 -17.12
C LYS A 145 -12.84 -2.02 -16.55
N ARG A 146 -13.20 -1.06 -15.69
CA ARG A 146 -14.55 -0.95 -15.13
C ARG A 146 -15.60 -0.64 -16.19
N GLY A 147 -15.26 0.17 -17.20
CA GLY A 147 -16.13 0.46 -18.34
C GLY A 147 -17.36 1.32 -18.03
N ASN A 148 -17.48 1.85 -16.80
CA ASN A 148 -18.63 2.67 -16.38
C ASN A 148 -18.53 4.14 -16.86
N ALA A 149 -17.33 4.61 -17.18
CA ALA A 149 -17.10 5.94 -17.72
C ALA A 149 -16.06 5.88 -18.84
N ASN A 150 -16.26 6.71 -19.87
CA ASN A 150 -15.29 6.83 -20.96
C ASN A 150 -14.04 7.56 -20.47
N LEU A 151 -12.88 7.10 -20.93
CA LEU A 151 -11.65 7.88 -20.83
C LEU A 151 -11.76 9.13 -21.71
N THR A 152 -11.28 10.26 -21.19
CA THR A 152 -11.05 11.47 -21.99
C THR A 152 -9.93 11.23 -23.01
N PHE A 153 -9.77 12.15 -23.97
CA PHE A 153 -8.69 12.05 -24.95
C PHE A 153 -7.32 12.01 -24.28
N GLU A 154 -7.05 12.94 -23.36
CA GLU A 154 -5.79 13.01 -22.62
C GLU A 154 -5.53 11.73 -21.79
N GLU A 155 -6.57 11.15 -21.17
CA GLU A 155 -6.47 9.89 -20.43
C GLU A 155 -6.16 8.69 -21.34
N LEU A 156 -6.80 8.62 -22.52
CA LEU A 156 -6.54 7.57 -23.50
C LEU A 156 -5.09 7.63 -24.00
N GLU A 157 -4.61 8.82 -24.37
CA GLU A 157 -3.23 9.01 -24.81
C GLU A 157 -2.25 8.70 -23.67
N PHE A 158 -2.58 9.06 -22.43
CA PHE A 158 -1.76 8.75 -21.25
C PHE A 158 -1.60 7.25 -21.08
N CYS A 159 -2.70 6.50 -21.12
CA CYS A 159 -2.71 5.05 -21.07
C CYS A 159 -1.86 4.46 -22.21
N LYS A 160 -2.03 4.93 -23.46
CA LYS A 160 -1.22 4.46 -24.59
C LYS A 160 0.27 4.69 -24.38
N ALA A 161 0.67 5.87 -23.88
CA ALA A 161 2.07 6.21 -23.72
C ALA A 161 2.75 5.41 -22.60
N ILE A 162 2.06 5.17 -21.48
CA ILE A 162 2.63 4.44 -20.35
C ILE A 162 2.50 2.92 -20.53
N MET A 163 1.34 2.40 -20.92
CA MET A 163 1.05 0.95 -20.90
C MET A 163 1.83 0.16 -21.96
N GLN A 164 2.49 0.83 -22.91
CA GLN A 164 3.38 0.18 -23.88
C GLN A 164 4.68 -0.36 -23.27
N HIS A 165 5.01 0.06 -22.04
CA HIS A 165 6.30 -0.25 -21.41
C HIS A 165 6.13 -1.12 -20.16
N GLU A 166 7.20 -1.88 -19.86
CA GLU A 166 7.39 -2.50 -18.56
C GLU A 166 8.21 -1.56 -17.67
N TYR A 167 7.80 -1.43 -16.41
CA TYR A 167 8.48 -0.58 -15.44
C TYR A 167 8.98 -1.39 -14.24
N ASN A 168 10.14 -1.02 -13.71
CA ASN A 168 10.67 -1.58 -12.47
C ASN A 168 10.18 -0.74 -11.29
N ILE A 169 9.37 -1.33 -10.42
CA ILE A 169 8.79 -0.64 -9.28
C ILE A 169 9.31 -1.29 -7.98
N PRO A 170 9.96 -0.52 -7.08
CA PRO A 170 10.36 -1.03 -5.77
C PRO A 170 9.17 -1.56 -4.99
N GLN A 171 9.34 -2.72 -4.34
CA GLN A 171 8.26 -3.44 -3.66
C GLN A 171 7.36 -2.58 -2.75
N PRO A 172 7.87 -1.64 -1.92
CA PRO A 172 7.00 -0.81 -1.09
C PRO A 172 6.01 0.04 -1.89
N ILE A 173 6.47 0.63 -3.00
CA ILE A 173 5.64 1.43 -3.91
C ILE A 173 4.69 0.53 -4.68
N TYR A 174 5.17 -0.62 -5.16
CA TYR A 174 4.33 -1.58 -5.87
C TYR A 174 3.16 -2.08 -5.01
N LEU A 175 3.42 -2.43 -3.74
CA LEU A 175 2.38 -2.87 -2.81
C LEU A 175 1.37 -1.77 -2.50
N PHE A 176 1.81 -0.51 -2.44
CA PHE A 176 0.90 0.63 -2.37
C PHE A 176 0.00 0.65 -3.61
N LEU A 177 0.57 0.75 -4.81
CA LEU A 177 -0.21 0.80 -6.06
C LEU A 177 -1.17 -0.39 -6.23
N LYS A 178 -0.73 -1.60 -5.88
CA LYS A 178 -1.53 -2.83 -5.93
C LYS A 178 -2.71 -2.80 -4.95
N GLY A 179 -2.59 -2.10 -3.83
CA GLY A 179 -3.67 -1.98 -2.85
C GLY A 179 -4.84 -1.11 -3.31
N ILE A 180 -4.71 -0.40 -4.43
CA ILE A 180 -5.73 0.50 -4.99
C ILE A 180 -6.62 -0.29 -5.95
N GLY A 181 -7.93 -0.22 -5.77
CA GLY A 181 -8.90 -0.86 -6.67
C GLY A 181 -10.23 -1.19 -6.01
N GLU A 182 -11.03 -2.01 -6.70
CA GLU A 182 -12.34 -2.48 -6.25
C GLU A 182 -12.21 -3.48 -5.10
N ILE A 183 -13.11 -3.40 -4.12
CA ILE A 183 -13.03 -4.19 -2.89
C ILE A 183 -14.31 -4.98 -2.75
N LYS A 184 -14.19 -6.28 -2.50
CA LYS A 184 -15.31 -7.07 -2.02
C LYS A 184 -15.36 -7.00 -0.51
N ASP A 185 -16.46 -6.50 0.02
CA ASP A 185 -16.66 -6.46 1.46
C ASP A 185 -16.98 -7.85 2.04
N VAL A 186 -17.11 -7.93 3.37
CA VAL A 186 -17.42 -9.19 4.07
C VAL A 186 -18.82 -9.74 3.77
N THR A 187 -19.70 -8.93 3.19
CA THR A 187 -21.04 -9.33 2.75
C THR A 187 -21.06 -9.81 1.29
N GLY A 188 -19.92 -9.71 0.60
CA GLY A 188 -19.77 -10.05 -0.82
C GLY A 188 -20.11 -8.90 -1.76
N LYS A 189 -20.45 -7.72 -1.23
CA LYS A 189 -20.77 -6.52 -2.00
C LYS A 189 -19.51 -5.93 -2.61
N THR A 190 -19.58 -5.52 -3.88
CA THR A 190 -18.47 -4.81 -4.53
C THR A 190 -18.56 -3.31 -4.21
N ILE A 191 -17.49 -2.79 -3.63
CA ILE A 191 -17.27 -1.36 -3.42
C ILE A 191 -16.29 -0.90 -4.48
N TYR A 192 -16.75 0.04 -5.30
CA TYR A 192 -16.00 0.51 -6.45
C TYR A 192 -15.09 1.67 -6.06
N LEU A 193 -13.95 1.76 -6.75
CA LEU A 193 -13.14 2.97 -6.68
C LEU A 193 -13.85 4.08 -7.46
N THR A 194 -13.93 5.28 -6.87
CA THR A 194 -14.45 6.45 -7.60
C THR A 194 -13.56 6.75 -8.81
N ASP A 195 -14.17 7.10 -9.94
CA ASP A 195 -13.41 7.53 -11.12
C ASP A 195 -12.63 8.81 -10.81
N HIS A 196 -11.32 8.72 -10.97
CA HIS A 196 -10.45 9.88 -10.90
C HIS A 196 -10.31 10.50 -12.30
N VAL A 197 -10.22 11.83 -12.35
CA VAL A 197 -9.99 12.58 -13.59
C VAL A 197 -8.52 12.95 -13.64
N LEU A 198 -7.84 12.61 -14.74
CA LEU A 198 -6.44 12.97 -14.93
C LEU A 198 -6.26 14.49 -14.84
N PRO A 199 -5.26 15.01 -14.10
CA PRO A 199 -5.04 16.44 -13.98
C PRO A 199 -4.46 17.00 -15.28
N VAL A 200 -5.25 17.81 -15.98
CA VAL A 200 -4.90 18.40 -17.30
C VAL A 200 -5.07 19.92 -17.33
N THR A 201 -5.25 20.55 -16.17
CA THR A 201 -5.41 22.00 -16.10
C THR A 201 -4.07 22.67 -16.39
N VAL A 202 -4.11 23.71 -17.24
CA VAL A 202 -2.95 24.50 -17.64
C VAL A 202 -2.96 25.82 -16.90
N VAL A 203 -1.85 26.15 -16.24
CA VAL A 203 -1.65 27.40 -15.51
C VAL A 203 -0.32 28.00 -15.94
N GLN A 204 -0.32 29.25 -16.39
CA GLN A 204 0.90 29.93 -16.90
C GLN A 204 1.67 29.09 -17.94
N GLY A 205 0.97 28.53 -18.92
CA GLY A 205 1.55 27.73 -20.01
C GLY A 205 1.97 26.31 -19.61
N MET A 206 1.70 25.90 -18.37
CA MET A 206 2.20 24.67 -17.79
C MET A 206 1.01 23.76 -17.39
N GLY A 207 0.95 22.54 -17.92
CA GLY A 207 -0.09 21.55 -17.60
C GLY A 207 0.19 20.66 -16.39
N GLY A 208 -0.76 19.76 -16.09
CA GLY A 208 -0.65 18.70 -15.09
C GLY A 208 -1.29 19.00 -13.74
N TYR A 209 -2.09 20.07 -13.63
CA TYR A 209 -2.71 20.51 -12.37
C TYR A 209 -4.16 20.07 -12.24
N HIS A 210 -4.62 19.89 -11.00
CA HIS A 210 -6.02 19.53 -10.70
C HIS A 210 -7.00 20.65 -11.05
N SER A 211 -6.56 21.90 -10.88
CA SER A 211 -7.36 23.10 -11.06
C SER A 211 -6.46 24.31 -11.35
N ALA A 212 -7.05 25.45 -11.69
CA ALA A 212 -6.30 26.67 -11.97
C ALA A 212 -5.67 27.29 -10.71
N ASN A 213 -6.32 27.15 -9.55
CA ASN A 213 -5.89 27.68 -8.26
C ASN A 213 -6.25 26.70 -7.15
N ILE A 214 -5.52 26.74 -6.03
CA ILE A 214 -5.91 26.08 -4.78
C ILE A 214 -6.92 26.95 -4.04
N ASP A 215 -8.13 26.44 -3.85
CA ASP A 215 -9.23 27.13 -3.19
C ASP A 215 -10.06 26.19 -2.31
N ALA A 216 -11.20 26.66 -1.81
CA ALA A 216 -12.08 25.87 -0.94
C ALA A 216 -12.61 24.60 -1.61
N ALA A 217 -12.80 24.57 -2.93
CA ALA A 217 -13.31 23.39 -3.63
C ALA A 217 -12.20 22.38 -3.96
N THR A 218 -10.96 22.85 -4.06
CA THR A 218 -9.86 22.10 -4.69
C THR A 218 -8.71 21.75 -3.75
N HIS A 219 -8.57 22.38 -2.57
CA HIS A 219 -7.44 22.14 -1.66
C HIS A 219 -7.28 20.66 -1.28
N ASN A 220 -8.38 19.94 -1.07
CA ASN A 220 -8.36 18.51 -0.75
C ASN A 220 -7.66 17.68 -1.84
N LEU A 221 -7.80 18.03 -3.13
CA LEU A 221 -7.12 17.33 -4.22
C LEU A 221 -5.60 17.47 -4.11
N TYR A 222 -5.13 18.68 -3.81
CA TYR A 222 -3.70 18.97 -3.65
C TYR A 222 -3.11 18.45 -2.34
N GLU A 223 -3.93 18.17 -1.34
CA GLU A 223 -3.49 17.56 -0.07
C GLU A 223 -3.47 16.02 -0.13
N GLU A 224 -4.22 15.42 -1.06
CA GLU A 224 -4.52 13.98 -1.03
C GLU A 224 -4.12 13.20 -2.26
N VAL A 225 -4.10 13.85 -3.43
CA VAL A 225 -3.89 13.18 -4.72
C VAL A 225 -2.69 13.84 -5.40
N PRO A 226 -1.51 13.20 -5.41
CA PRO A 226 -0.35 13.71 -6.12
C PRO A 226 -0.67 14.01 -7.59
N SER A 227 -0.18 15.14 -8.11
CA SER A 227 -0.33 15.52 -9.51
C SER A 227 1.03 15.67 -10.19
N LEU A 228 1.08 15.35 -11.48
CA LEU A 228 2.30 15.49 -12.25
C LEU A 228 2.72 16.95 -12.39
N GLY A 229 1.79 17.91 -12.40
CA GLY A 229 2.08 19.35 -12.39
C GLY A 229 2.91 19.78 -11.19
N ILE A 230 2.48 19.43 -9.97
CA ILE A 230 3.22 19.75 -8.74
C ILE A 230 4.58 19.05 -8.71
N CYS A 231 4.65 17.77 -9.09
CA CYS A 231 5.93 17.06 -9.14
C CYS A 231 6.85 17.62 -10.23
N GLY A 232 6.29 18.05 -11.37
CA GLY A 232 7.01 18.69 -12.46
C GLY A 232 7.66 20.00 -12.03
N ASP A 233 6.95 20.85 -11.28
CA ASP A 233 7.49 22.10 -10.73
C ASP A 233 8.71 21.87 -9.83
N ILE A 234 8.71 20.76 -9.08
CA ILE A 234 9.83 20.36 -8.23
C ILE A 234 11.00 19.92 -9.09
N VAL A 235 10.77 19.04 -10.07
CA VAL A 235 11.84 18.53 -10.94
C VAL A 235 12.45 19.68 -11.78
N MET A 236 11.63 20.63 -12.25
CA MET A 236 12.13 21.85 -12.92
C MET A 236 13.03 22.68 -12.00
N ALA A 237 12.64 22.87 -10.73
CA ALA A 237 13.51 23.54 -9.77
C ALA A 237 14.81 22.75 -9.51
N GLU A 238 14.76 21.41 -9.50
CA GLU A 238 15.96 20.58 -9.38
C GLU A 238 16.90 20.68 -10.60
N ALA A 239 16.39 21.05 -11.77
CA ALA A 239 17.19 21.34 -12.96
C ALA A 239 17.88 22.72 -12.92
N SER A 240 17.55 23.58 -11.96
CA SER A 240 18.12 24.92 -11.83
C SER A 240 19.56 24.93 -11.29
N ASP A 241 20.39 25.84 -11.79
CA ASP A 241 21.74 26.13 -11.28
C ASP A 241 21.74 26.94 -9.97
N ALA A 242 20.57 27.35 -9.47
CA ALA A 242 20.47 28.12 -8.23
C ALA A 242 21.06 27.36 -7.02
N ALA A 243 21.70 28.08 -6.10
CA ALA A 243 22.23 27.51 -4.86
C ALA A 243 21.12 27.03 -3.91
N ALA A 244 19.96 27.69 -3.95
CA ALA A 244 18.75 27.31 -3.26
C ALA A 244 17.57 27.36 -4.25
N PRO A 245 17.39 26.32 -5.09
CA PRO A 245 16.29 26.30 -6.03
C PRO A 245 14.94 26.34 -5.32
N ALA A 246 14.00 27.07 -5.91
CA ALA A 246 12.63 27.16 -5.40
C ALA A 246 11.66 26.66 -6.48
N ALA A 247 10.80 25.72 -6.11
CA ALA A 247 9.71 25.29 -6.97
C ALA A 247 8.71 26.43 -7.17
N ASN A 248 8.45 26.76 -8.43
CA ASN A 248 7.42 27.72 -8.79
C ASN A 248 6.07 27.01 -8.91
N PHE A 249 5.38 26.83 -7.78
CA PHE A 249 4.04 26.25 -7.77
C PHE A 249 3.00 27.27 -8.27
N ARG A 250 2.57 27.10 -9.52
CA ARG A 250 1.76 28.08 -10.26
C ARG A 250 0.31 28.22 -9.77
N VAL A 251 -0.16 27.25 -9.01
CA VAL A 251 -1.54 27.14 -8.51
C VAL A 251 -1.74 27.78 -7.13
N LEU A 252 -0.66 28.28 -6.52
CA LEU A 252 -0.74 28.85 -5.18
C LEU A 252 -1.57 30.14 -5.16
N PRO A 253 -2.40 30.35 -4.14
CA PRO A 253 -3.04 31.64 -3.91
C PRO A 253 -2.03 32.78 -3.86
N PRO A 254 -2.41 34.02 -4.23
CA PRO A 254 -1.56 35.18 -4.09
C PRO A 254 -1.00 35.32 -2.67
N GLN A 255 0.26 35.72 -2.54
CA GLN A 255 0.93 35.96 -1.24
C GLN A 255 0.98 34.72 -0.33
N SER A 256 0.95 33.53 -0.91
CA SER A 256 1.06 32.27 -0.18
C SER A 256 2.29 31.47 -0.59
N ARG A 257 2.64 30.49 0.24
CA ARG A 257 3.67 29.50 -0.04
C ARG A 257 3.13 28.10 0.24
N ALA A 258 3.69 27.13 -0.48
CA ALA A 258 3.36 25.73 -0.26
C ALA A 258 3.93 25.22 1.06
N THR A 259 3.14 24.47 1.81
CA THR A 259 3.62 23.70 2.95
C THR A 259 4.05 22.30 2.49
N ARG A 260 4.59 21.49 3.41
CA ARG A 260 4.85 20.06 3.15
C ARG A 260 3.57 19.23 3.02
N ALA A 261 2.40 19.77 3.34
CA ALA A 261 1.13 19.07 3.14
C ALA A 261 0.65 19.13 1.68
N LEU A 262 1.23 20.00 0.84
CA LEU A 262 1.05 19.94 -0.61
C LEU A 262 1.64 18.61 -1.13
N CYS A 263 0.79 17.72 -1.67
CA CYS A 263 1.20 16.41 -2.12
C CYS A 263 2.26 16.48 -3.22
N GLY A 264 3.42 15.89 -2.94
CA GLY A 264 4.61 15.93 -3.80
C GLY A 264 5.69 16.90 -3.31
N ASN A 265 5.35 17.89 -2.49
CA ASN A 265 6.32 18.85 -1.95
C ASN A 265 7.08 18.31 -0.73
N PHE A 266 8.40 18.17 -0.83
CA PHE A 266 9.27 17.76 0.28
C PHE A 266 9.88 18.94 1.06
N GLY A 267 9.54 20.19 0.69
CA GLY A 267 10.08 21.40 1.29
C GLY A 267 11.28 21.96 0.50
N PRO A 268 12.17 22.74 1.16
CA PRO A 268 13.27 23.43 0.50
C PRO A 268 14.19 22.50 -0.29
N ILE A 269 14.56 22.92 -1.50
CA ILE A 269 15.47 22.20 -2.39
C ILE A 269 16.87 22.80 -2.21
N GLY A 270 17.84 21.95 -1.86
CA GLY A 270 19.25 22.36 -1.81
C GLY A 270 19.91 22.35 -3.18
N ALA A 271 21.10 22.94 -3.28
CA ALA A 271 21.92 22.92 -4.50
C ALA A 271 22.04 21.49 -5.06
N ARG A 272 21.75 21.35 -6.36
CA ARG A 272 21.83 20.06 -7.05
C ARG A 272 23.22 19.82 -7.64
N LYS A 273 23.57 18.54 -7.73
CA LYS A 273 24.76 18.08 -8.43
C LYS A 273 24.59 18.34 -9.92
N GLU A 274 25.68 18.64 -10.60
CA GLU A 274 25.67 18.94 -12.04
C GLU A 274 25.15 17.74 -12.84
N GLU A 275 25.49 16.52 -12.42
CA GLU A 275 25.04 15.28 -13.06
C GLU A 275 23.51 15.17 -13.11
N VAL A 276 22.81 15.62 -12.06
CA VAL A 276 21.33 15.63 -12.04
C VAL A 276 20.78 16.63 -13.06
N ARG A 277 21.39 17.82 -13.17
CA ARG A 277 20.96 18.84 -14.13
C ARG A 277 21.19 18.37 -15.57
N ILE A 278 22.34 17.78 -15.85
CA ILE A 278 22.65 17.19 -17.15
C ILE A 278 21.63 16.10 -17.50
N LEU A 279 21.30 15.23 -16.53
CA LEU A 279 20.30 14.18 -16.72
C LEU A 279 18.92 14.77 -17.03
N LEU A 280 18.44 15.74 -16.24
CA LEU A 280 17.14 16.37 -16.47
C LEU A 280 17.07 17.10 -17.81
N ASN A 281 18.13 17.85 -18.16
CA ASN A 281 18.23 18.50 -19.46
C ASN A 281 18.22 17.49 -20.62
N SER A 282 18.86 16.33 -20.44
CA SER A 282 18.89 15.26 -21.47
C SER A 282 17.52 14.65 -21.78
N VAL A 283 16.55 14.82 -20.87
CA VAL A 283 15.16 14.39 -21.06
C VAL A 283 14.21 15.58 -21.28
N GLY A 284 14.74 16.77 -21.59
CA GLY A 284 13.94 17.94 -21.94
C GLY A 284 13.34 18.68 -20.74
N VAL A 285 13.89 18.50 -19.53
CA VAL A 285 13.44 19.20 -18.33
C VAL A 285 14.50 20.20 -17.88
N THR A 286 14.16 21.49 -17.92
CA THR A 286 15.02 22.59 -17.48
C THR A 286 14.33 23.41 -16.39
N ALA A 287 14.97 24.48 -15.92
CA ALA A 287 14.36 25.40 -14.96
C ALA A 287 13.11 26.12 -15.48
N THR A 288 12.96 26.25 -16.81
CA THR A 288 11.89 27.05 -17.45
C THR A 288 11.06 26.27 -18.45
N THR A 289 11.56 25.13 -18.95
CA THR A 289 10.88 24.27 -19.93
C THR A 289 10.70 22.87 -19.38
N PHE A 290 9.67 22.19 -19.87
CA PHE A 290 9.40 20.80 -19.54
C PHE A 290 8.77 20.14 -20.77
N ASP A 291 9.51 19.26 -21.42
CA ASP A 291 9.03 18.54 -22.57
C ASP A 291 8.02 17.48 -22.11
N GLU A 292 6.75 17.71 -22.44
CA GLU A 292 5.67 16.74 -22.19
C GLU A 292 5.33 15.98 -23.47
N VAL A 293 5.18 14.67 -23.35
CA VAL A 293 4.81 13.76 -24.45
C VAL A 293 3.36 13.98 -24.87
N ILE A 294 2.51 14.29 -23.89
CA ILE A 294 1.08 14.54 -24.12
C ILE A 294 0.78 15.92 -23.55
N GLY A 295 0.32 16.80 -24.44
CA GLY A 295 0.00 18.17 -24.07
C GLY A 295 -0.91 18.24 -22.84
N ARG A 296 -0.64 19.21 -21.95
CA ARG A 296 -1.39 19.53 -20.73
C ARG A 296 -1.27 18.54 -19.58
N THR A 297 -0.62 17.38 -19.75
CA THR A 297 -0.59 16.32 -18.72
C THR A 297 0.64 16.39 -17.81
N ARG A 298 1.68 17.13 -18.19
CA ARG A 298 3.02 17.08 -17.58
C ARG A 298 3.68 15.70 -17.68
N LEU A 299 3.26 14.82 -18.58
CA LEU A 299 3.86 13.49 -18.73
C LEU A 299 5.16 13.54 -19.53
N ASN A 300 6.27 13.10 -18.96
CA ASN A 300 7.56 12.91 -19.63
C ASN A 300 7.98 11.44 -19.49
N ILE A 301 7.80 10.68 -20.58
CA ILE A 301 8.09 9.24 -20.60
C ILE A 301 9.58 8.96 -20.43
N HIS A 302 10.46 9.82 -20.96
CA HIS A 302 11.90 9.63 -20.84
C HIS A 302 12.38 9.75 -19.40
N LEU A 303 11.85 10.69 -18.62
CA LEU A 303 12.15 10.80 -17.19
C LEU A 303 11.66 9.56 -16.42
N ILE A 304 10.45 9.07 -16.73
CA ILE A 304 9.89 7.86 -16.12
C ILE A 304 10.78 6.64 -16.44
N GLN A 305 11.21 6.50 -17.70
CA GLN A 305 12.12 5.44 -18.13
C GLN A 305 13.46 5.53 -17.40
N LYS A 306 14.08 6.70 -17.30
CA LYS A 306 15.35 6.89 -16.56
C LYS A 306 15.25 6.44 -15.10
N VAL A 307 14.16 6.78 -14.42
CA VAL A 307 13.94 6.36 -13.03
C VAL A 307 13.68 4.85 -12.94
N SER A 308 12.89 4.28 -13.86
CA SER A 308 12.66 2.83 -13.94
C SER A 308 13.94 2.04 -14.22
N ASP A 309 14.82 2.54 -15.10
CA ASP A 309 16.07 1.90 -15.48
C ASP A 309 17.04 1.82 -14.29
N TYR A 310 17.09 2.88 -13.45
CA TYR A 310 17.86 2.87 -12.21
C TYR A 310 17.49 1.67 -11.32
N PHE A 311 16.20 1.36 -11.20
CA PHE A 311 15.74 0.22 -10.41
C PHE A 311 16.07 -1.15 -11.01
N THR A 312 16.49 -1.24 -12.26
CA THR A 312 17.01 -2.51 -12.81
C THR A 312 18.28 -2.97 -12.07
N GLY A 313 19.12 -2.02 -11.65
CA GLY A 313 20.40 -2.29 -10.99
C GLY A 313 20.38 -2.14 -9.46
N SER A 314 19.33 -1.58 -8.87
CA SER A 314 19.26 -1.31 -7.43
C SER A 314 18.96 -2.57 -6.61
N PRO A 315 19.84 -3.02 -5.69
CA PRO A 315 19.64 -4.26 -4.93
C PRO A 315 18.90 -4.04 -3.59
N THR A 316 18.58 -2.80 -3.22
CA THR A 316 18.02 -2.48 -1.89
C THR A 316 16.69 -3.18 -1.65
N PHE A 317 15.79 -3.13 -2.64
CA PHE A 317 14.47 -3.73 -2.57
C PHE A 317 14.32 -4.79 -3.66
N ARG A 318 13.36 -5.71 -3.46
CA ARG A 318 12.81 -6.44 -4.60
C ARG A 318 12.15 -5.45 -5.55
N ASN A 319 12.55 -5.43 -6.81
CA ASN A 319 11.94 -4.61 -7.85
C ASN A 319 11.02 -5.49 -8.70
N GLU A 320 9.74 -5.12 -8.76
CA GLU A 320 8.76 -5.83 -9.57
C GLU A 320 8.78 -5.26 -10.98
N LYS A 321 8.87 -6.13 -11.99
CA LYS A 321 8.65 -5.76 -13.38
C LYS A 321 7.16 -5.77 -13.66
N VAL A 322 6.60 -4.59 -13.92
CA VAL A 322 5.15 -4.40 -13.99
C VAL A 322 4.75 -3.90 -15.36
N LYS A 323 3.82 -4.63 -16.00
CA LYS A 323 2.92 -4.11 -17.02
C LYS A 323 1.66 -3.63 -16.32
N LEU A 324 1.39 -2.33 -16.37
CA LEU A 324 0.32 -1.75 -15.56
C LEU A 324 -1.07 -2.21 -16.02
N ASP A 325 -1.25 -2.46 -17.32
CA ASP A 325 -2.46 -3.02 -17.92
C ASP A 325 -2.70 -4.51 -17.57
N ALA A 326 -1.69 -5.21 -17.04
CA ALA A 326 -1.82 -6.59 -16.57
C ALA A 326 -2.29 -6.69 -15.10
N LEU A 327 -2.37 -5.58 -14.36
CA LEU A 327 -2.85 -5.58 -12.97
C LEU A 327 -4.37 -5.84 -12.91
N THR A 328 -4.85 -6.55 -11.89
CA THR A 328 -6.29 -6.79 -11.72
C THR A 328 -7.01 -5.51 -11.27
N VAL A 329 -8.33 -5.39 -11.47
CA VAL A 329 -9.11 -4.24 -10.93
C VAL A 329 -9.24 -4.28 -9.41
N GLU A 330 -8.95 -5.42 -8.79
CA GLU A 330 -9.08 -5.64 -7.35
C GLU A 330 -8.06 -4.80 -6.56
N GLY A 331 -8.55 -4.22 -5.45
CA GLY A 331 -7.76 -3.53 -4.45
C GLY A 331 -7.75 -4.26 -3.10
N ASP A 332 -7.19 -3.60 -2.08
CA ASP A 332 -7.06 -4.18 -0.74
C ASP A 332 -8.13 -3.63 0.21
N ALA A 333 -8.57 -4.47 1.16
CA ALA A 333 -9.55 -4.11 2.18
C ALA A 333 -9.08 -2.98 3.14
N ALA A 334 -7.78 -2.69 3.19
CA ALA A 334 -7.23 -1.54 3.91
C ALA A 334 -7.80 -0.20 3.42
N GLN A 335 -8.32 -0.14 2.19
CA GLN A 335 -9.05 1.02 1.65
C GLN A 335 -10.38 1.30 2.38
N LEU A 336 -10.89 0.37 3.20
CA LEU A 336 -12.07 0.53 4.04
C LEU A 336 -11.73 0.78 5.51
N ILE A 337 -10.46 0.76 5.90
CA ILE A 337 -10.04 0.95 7.29
C ILE A 337 -9.85 2.44 7.55
N LYS A 338 -10.76 3.01 8.35
CA LYS A 338 -10.70 4.39 8.82
C LYS A 338 -9.49 4.60 9.70
N THR A 339 -8.67 5.60 9.38
CA THR A 339 -7.49 5.98 10.18
C THR A 339 -7.66 7.39 10.69
N THR A 340 -7.89 7.53 12.00
CA THR A 340 -8.11 8.82 12.67
C THR A 340 -6.93 9.13 13.59
N PRO A 341 -6.39 10.36 13.57
CA PRO A 341 -5.42 10.81 14.56
C PRO A 341 -5.94 10.64 15.98
N THR A 342 -5.05 10.33 16.92
CA THR A 342 -5.39 10.22 18.35
C THR A 342 -4.97 11.46 19.13
N ASP A 343 -5.48 11.59 20.35
CA ASP A 343 -5.12 12.67 21.28
C ASP A 343 -3.68 12.57 21.81
N GLU A 344 -2.92 11.54 21.42
CA GLU A 344 -1.49 11.40 21.75
C GLU A 344 -0.62 12.39 20.95
N ASN A 345 -1.17 12.99 19.89
CA ASN A 345 -0.48 13.98 19.08
C ASN A 345 -0.55 15.35 19.77
N MET A 346 0.59 15.81 20.28
CA MET A 346 0.72 17.12 20.93
C MET A 346 1.42 18.18 20.06
N ASP A 347 2.22 17.75 19.08
CA ASP A 347 2.94 18.65 18.18
C ASP A 347 2.02 19.14 17.06
N ALA A 348 1.56 20.38 17.17
CA ALA A 348 0.73 21.04 16.15
C ALA A 348 1.41 21.18 14.78
N ASN A 349 2.74 21.06 14.73
CA ASN A 349 3.51 21.13 13.48
C ASN A 349 3.75 19.74 12.86
N ALA A 350 3.36 18.67 13.55
CA ALA A 350 3.50 17.32 13.02
C ALA A 350 2.59 17.17 11.80
N ARG A 351 3.17 16.73 10.68
CA ARG A 351 2.41 16.51 9.44
C ARG A 351 1.32 15.46 9.68
N TRP A 352 0.11 15.74 9.21
CA TRP A 352 -1.06 14.88 9.41
C TRP A 352 -0.87 13.43 8.95
N THR A 353 -0.04 13.22 7.93
CA THR A 353 0.33 11.90 7.42
C THR A 353 1.19 11.10 8.40
N ASN A 354 1.87 11.72 9.35
CA ASN A 354 2.86 11.10 10.23
C ASN A 354 2.42 10.95 11.69
N LEU A 355 1.17 11.32 11.98
CA LEU A 355 0.59 11.31 13.30
C LEU A 355 0.47 9.88 13.88
N VAL A 356 0.28 9.84 15.19
CA VAL A 356 -0.23 8.66 15.88
C VAL A 356 -1.71 8.51 15.51
N ILE A 357 -2.06 7.36 14.93
CA ILE A 357 -3.42 7.05 14.50
C ILE A 357 -3.93 5.81 15.20
N ARG A 358 -5.25 5.67 15.22
CA ARG A 358 -5.92 4.42 15.54
C ARG A 358 -6.76 3.95 14.36
N PRO A 359 -6.29 2.96 13.60
CA PRO A 359 -7.09 2.27 12.58
C PRO A 359 -8.34 1.61 13.17
N LYS A 360 -9.47 1.79 12.51
CA LYS A 360 -10.79 1.27 12.89
C LYS A 360 -11.55 0.74 11.66
N SER A 361 -12.34 -0.31 11.85
CA SER A 361 -13.11 -0.93 10.77
C SER A 361 -14.46 -1.46 11.28
N ALA A 362 -15.46 -1.49 10.40
CA ALA A 362 -16.71 -2.21 10.63
C ALA A 362 -16.55 -3.73 10.53
N SER A 363 -15.52 -4.20 9.83
CA SER A 363 -15.28 -5.61 9.56
C SER A 363 -14.15 -6.16 10.42
N ALA A 364 -14.24 -7.45 10.74
CA ALA A 364 -13.19 -8.20 11.44
C ALA A 364 -12.01 -8.51 10.49
N ASN A 365 -11.38 -7.47 9.95
CA ASN A 365 -10.24 -7.62 9.04
C ASN A 365 -9.05 -8.27 9.75
N SER A 366 -8.18 -8.92 8.99
CA SER A 366 -6.99 -9.56 9.54
C SER A 366 -6.02 -8.53 10.13
N VAL A 367 -5.16 -8.99 11.05
CA VAL A 367 -4.06 -8.16 11.60
C VAL A 367 -3.16 -7.62 10.49
N SER A 368 -2.94 -8.36 9.40
CA SER A 368 -2.16 -7.89 8.25
C SER A 368 -2.84 -6.72 7.53
N THR A 369 -4.16 -6.73 7.40
CA THR A 369 -4.92 -5.64 6.76
C THR A 369 -4.87 -4.37 7.61
N PHE A 370 -5.06 -4.50 8.93
CA PHE A 370 -4.85 -3.39 9.86
C PHE A 370 -3.40 -2.88 9.83
N GLY A 371 -2.42 -3.79 9.74
CA GLY A 371 -1.01 -3.44 9.56
C GLY A 371 -0.76 -2.63 8.29
N ALA A 372 -1.36 -3.04 7.17
CA ALA A 372 -1.28 -2.33 5.90
C ALA A 372 -1.89 -0.92 5.98
N SER A 373 -2.99 -0.72 6.72
CA SER A 373 -3.61 0.61 6.83
C SER A 373 -2.69 1.69 7.45
N TYR A 374 -1.71 1.31 8.27
CA TYR A 374 -0.71 2.27 8.78
C TYR A 374 0.20 2.82 7.68
N LEU A 375 0.61 1.94 6.75
CA LEU A 375 1.45 2.30 5.61
C LEU A 375 0.63 3.05 4.57
N MET A 376 -0.48 2.46 4.14
CA MET A 376 -1.26 2.92 2.99
C MET A 376 -2.11 4.16 3.30
N GLY A 377 -2.76 4.20 4.48
CA GLY A 377 -3.56 5.35 4.93
C GLY A 377 -4.65 5.81 3.96
N TYR A 378 -5.24 4.89 3.17
CA TYR A 378 -6.25 5.22 2.16
C TYR A 378 -7.50 5.93 2.69
N GLN A 379 -7.81 5.80 3.98
CA GLN A 379 -8.86 6.54 4.67
C GLN A 379 -8.29 7.33 5.85
N LEU A 380 -7.26 8.13 5.57
CA LEU A 380 -6.68 9.04 6.56
C LEU A 380 -7.55 10.29 6.72
N TYR A 381 -8.01 10.52 7.95
CA TYR A 381 -8.79 11.68 8.33
C TYR A 381 -7.89 12.83 8.78
N LYS A 382 -8.26 14.04 8.40
CA LYS A 382 -7.67 15.29 8.86
C LYS A 382 -8.39 15.74 10.12
N GLU A 383 -7.66 15.84 11.22
CA GLU A 383 -8.15 16.39 12.47
C GLU A 383 -7.18 17.45 13.00
N ALA A 384 -7.73 18.39 13.76
CA ALA A 384 -6.94 19.41 14.42
C ALA A 384 -6.07 18.78 15.50
N VAL A 385 -4.80 19.21 15.58
CA VAL A 385 -3.86 18.77 16.61
C VAL A 385 -3.57 19.96 17.52
N ALA A 386 -3.80 19.80 18.83
CA ALA A 386 -3.71 20.88 19.81
C ALA A 386 -4.50 22.14 19.40
N GLY A 387 -5.68 21.96 18.78
CA GLY A 387 -6.54 23.04 18.28
C GLY A 387 -6.10 23.69 16.97
N SER A 388 -4.99 23.25 16.37
CA SER A 388 -4.49 23.76 15.08
C SER A 388 -4.83 22.84 13.91
N ASN A 389 -5.27 23.42 12.80
CA ASN A 389 -5.48 22.73 11.52
C ASN A 389 -4.30 22.87 10.54
N ALA A 390 -3.19 23.46 10.98
CA ALA A 390 -2.02 23.71 10.13
C ALA A 390 -1.31 22.42 9.68
N ASN A 391 -1.48 21.33 10.42
CA ASN A 391 -0.86 20.03 10.16
C ASN A 391 -1.22 19.39 8.81
N TRP A 392 -2.35 19.75 8.22
CA TRP A 392 -2.83 19.20 6.93
C TRP A 392 -3.02 20.23 5.82
N CYS A 393 -3.00 21.53 6.12
CA CYS A 393 -3.22 22.58 5.12
C CYS A 393 -2.04 22.69 4.16
N CYS A 394 -2.29 22.56 2.85
CA CYS A 394 -1.24 22.58 1.81
C CYS A 394 -0.64 23.97 1.54
N VAL A 395 -1.23 25.03 2.10
CA VAL A 395 -0.87 26.43 1.84
C VAL A 395 -0.77 27.21 3.16
N GLU A 396 0.20 28.11 3.24
CA GLU A 396 0.32 29.11 4.31
C GLU A 396 0.67 30.48 3.72
N GLN A 397 0.37 31.58 4.42
CA GLN A 397 0.77 32.91 3.95
C GLN A 397 2.30 33.07 3.96
N ALA A 398 2.82 33.68 2.90
CA ALA A 398 4.22 34.11 2.85
C ALA A 398 4.37 35.34 3.75
N ALA A 399 4.91 35.14 4.96
CA ALA A 399 5.27 36.14 5.96
C ALA A 399 4.68 37.55 5.74
N ALA A 400 3.38 37.71 6.04
CA ALA A 400 2.75 39.01 6.25
C ALA A 400 2.63 39.28 7.76
N ALA A 401 2.37 40.53 8.16
CA ALA A 401 2.21 40.94 9.55
C ALA A 401 1.08 40.23 10.33
N HIS A 402 0.32 39.35 9.68
CA HIS A 402 -0.78 38.59 10.27
C HIS A 402 -0.54 37.08 10.12
N PRO A 403 -0.82 36.28 11.18
CA PRO A 403 -0.79 34.83 11.08
C PRO A 403 -1.85 34.34 10.10
N TRP A 404 -1.48 33.38 9.24
CA TRP A 404 -2.41 32.74 8.31
C TRP A 404 -3.59 32.11 9.04
N VAL A 405 -4.80 32.50 8.66
CA VAL A 405 -6.02 31.87 9.15
C VAL A 405 -6.56 30.99 8.03
N ILE A 406 -6.57 29.68 8.27
CA ILE A 406 -7.13 28.71 7.33
C ILE A 406 -8.61 29.07 7.10
N PRO A 407 -9.07 29.21 5.84
CA PRO A 407 -10.45 29.58 5.58
C PRO A 407 -11.44 28.59 6.22
N PRO A 408 -12.51 29.05 6.90
CA PRO A 408 -13.46 28.16 7.57
C PRO A 408 -14.06 27.09 6.64
N GLN A 409 -14.24 27.44 5.37
CA GLN A 409 -14.75 26.52 4.34
C GLN A 409 -13.81 25.31 4.14
N TRP A 410 -12.48 25.52 4.19
CA TRP A 410 -11.49 24.46 4.05
C TRP A 410 -11.55 23.50 5.24
N ILE A 411 -11.77 24.04 6.45
CA ILE A 411 -11.92 23.24 7.66
C ILE A 411 -13.22 22.42 7.59
N ALA A 412 -14.30 23.03 7.09
CA ALA A 412 -15.62 22.41 7.00
C ALA A 412 -15.63 21.20 6.04
N ASN A 413 -14.90 21.26 4.93
CA ASN A 413 -14.88 20.19 3.93
C ASN A 413 -13.59 19.35 3.91
N ARG A 414 -12.68 19.51 4.89
CA ARG A 414 -11.37 18.79 4.95
C ARG A 414 -11.43 17.28 4.75
N ASN A 415 -12.55 16.64 5.13
CA ASN A 415 -12.78 15.19 5.04
C ASN A 415 -13.96 14.83 4.11
N GLU A 416 -14.42 15.76 3.25
CA GLU A 416 -15.56 15.52 2.33
C GLU A 416 -15.32 14.31 1.40
N ARG A 417 -14.05 14.05 1.06
CA ARG A 417 -13.61 12.90 0.26
C ARG A 417 -13.43 11.60 1.07
N ARG A 418 -13.82 11.54 2.35
CA ARG A 418 -13.66 10.36 3.24
C ARG A 418 -14.99 9.69 3.60
N ALA A 419 -15.99 9.83 2.74
CA ALA A 419 -17.24 9.11 2.91
C ALA A 419 -17.00 7.61 2.66
N LEU A 420 -17.22 6.80 3.70
CA LEU A 420 -17.31 5.35 3.54
C LEU A 420 -18.76 4.97 3.22
N PRO A 421 -18.98 3.85 2.52
CA PRO A 421 -20.34 3.41 2.25
C PRO A 421 -21.15 3.18 3.54
N PRO A 422 -22.49 3.37 3.51
CA PRO A 422 -23.34 3.16 4.68
C PRO A 422 -23.09 1.81 5.37
N GLY A 423 -22.91 1.86 6.70
CA GLY A 423 -22.59 0.68 7.51
C GLY A 423 -21.09 0.39 7.67
N MET A 424 -20.24 0.85 6.75
CA MET A 424 -18.78 0.73 6.87
C MET A 424 -18.18 1.79 7.81
N GLU A 425 -18.92 2.85 8.12
CA GLU A 425 -18.52 3.86 9.11
C GLU A 425 -18.55 3.36 10.56
N ILE A 426 -19.22 2.22 10.82
CA ILE A 426 -19.38 1.70 12.17
C ILE A 426 -18.03 1.20 12.70
N GLU A 427 -17.55 1.77 13.79
CA GLU A 427 -16.25 1.42 14.39
C GLU A 427 -16.38 0.21 15.32
N ARG A 428 -16.39 -1.01 14.76
CA ARG A 428 -16.54 -2.26 15.53
C ARG A 428 -15.23 -2.85 16.01
N PHE A 429 -14.20 -2.74 15.19
CA PHE A 429 -12.88 -3.29 15.43
C PHE A 429 -11.86 -2.16 15.36
N ALA A 430 -10.85 -2.21 16.23
CA ALA A 430 -9.76 -1.25 16.23
C ALA A 430 -8.44 -1.97 16.45
N SER A 431 -7.37 -1.44 15.86
CA SER A 431 -6.02 -1.81 16.27
C SER A 431 -5.54 -0.93 17.43
N ILE A 432 -4.33 -1.19 17.91
CA ILE A 432 -3.63 -0.27 18.84
C ILE A 432 -3.46 1.13 18.22
N SER A 433 -3.10 2.13 19.02
CA SER A 433 -2.59 3.39 18.50
C SER A 433 -1.11 3.22 18.11
N ASP A 434 -0.67 3.80 17.00
CA ASP A 434 0.76 3.91 16.67
C ASP A 434 1.05 5.02 15.66
N SER A 435 2.29 5.51 15.63
CA SER A 435 2.76 6.48 14.64
C SER A 435 2.82 5.87 13.25
N GLN A 436 2.15 6.50 12.29
CA GLN A 436 2.25 6.11 10.87
C GLN A 436 3.68 6.19 10.35
N ARG A 437 4.46 7.18 10.82
CA ARG A 437 5.87 7.33 10.45
C ARG A 437 6.69 6.13 10.92
N ASN A 438 6.58 5.78 12.20
CA ASN A 438 7.33 4.64 12.76
C ASN A 438 6.93 3.32 12.09
N ARG A 439 5.63 3.12 11.86
CA ARG A 439 5.12 1.93 11.17
C ARG A 439 5.58 1.86 9.72
N THR A 440 5.56 2.97 9.00
CA THR A 440 6.06 3.04 7.62
C THR A 440 7.53 2.71 7.57
N ASN A 441 8.33 3.33 8.42
CA ASN A 441 9.76 3.03 8.53
C ASN A 441 10.00 1.54 8.82
N ALA A 442 9.32 0.98 9.82
CA ALA A 442 9.48 -0.42 10.20
C ALA A 442 9.03 -1.40 9.08
N ILE A 443 7.94 -1.09 8.37
CA ILE A 443 7.42 -1.93 7.29
C ILE A 443 8.34 -1.87 6.07
N VAL A 444 8.76 -0.68 5.64
CA VAL A 444 9.67 -0.53 4.50
C VAL A 444 11.02 -1.20 4.79
N ARG A 445 11.58 -1.03 6.00
CA ARG A 445 12.83 -1.70 6.39
C ARG A 445 12.75 -3.22 6.33
N ARG A 446 11.59 -3.82 6.60
CA ARG A 446 11.39 -5.28 6.47
C ARG A 446 11.37 -5.76 5.02
N MET A 447 11.22 -4.86 4.06
CA MET A 447 11.25 -5.16 2.62
C MET A 447 12.64 -4.96 2.00
N ILE A 448 13.62 -4.46 2.78
CA ILE A 448 15.01 -4.35 2.33
C ILE A 448 15.60 -5.76 2.25
N ILE A 449 16.16 -6.10 1.09
CA ILE A 449 16.79 -7.41 0.82
C ILE A 449 18.31 -7.32 0.69
N SER A 450 18.87 -6.10 0.60
CA SER A 450 20.32 -5.92 0.56
C SER A 450 20.97 -6.43 1.85
N PRO A 451 22.06 -7.20 1.75
CA PRO A 451 22.86 -7.57 2.91
C PRO A 451 23.56 -6.30 3.41
N ARG A 452 23.14 -5.80 4.58
CA ARG A 452 23.80 -4.68 5.26
C ARG A 452 25.06 -5.13 5.98
#